data_AF-B5VSN3-F1
#
_entry.id   AF-B5VSN3-F1
#
_cell.length_a   1.000
_cell.length_b   1.000
_cell.length_c   1.000
_cell.angle_alpha   90.00
_cell.angle_beta   90.00
_cell.angle_gamma   90.00
#
_symmetry.space_group_name_H-M   'P 1'
#
loop_
_entity.id
_entity.type
_entity.pdbx_description
1 polymer ?
#
loop_
_entity_poly.entity_id
_entity_poly.type
_entity_poly.pdbx_seq_one_letter_code
_entity_poly.pdbx_strand_id
1 'polypeptide(L)'
;MIKFTNENLIRGIRMTISAKSRHLALGTDMTRKFSLSCRFLNKANLTEEEKELLNEPRARDYVDVCIVGGGPAGLATAIKLKQLDNSSGTGQLRVVVLEKSSVLGGQTVSGAILEPGVWKELFPDEKSDIGIPLPKELATLVTKEHLKFLKGKWAISVPEPSQMINKGRNYIVSLNQ
;
A
#
# COMPACT_ATOMS: atom_id res chain seq x y z
N MET A 1 -17.71 11.71 -7.05
CA MET A 1 -16.73 12.42 -6.17
C MET A 1 -17.08 12.08 -4.74
N ILE A 2 -16.17 11.43 -4.01
CA ILE A 2 -16.42 10.99 -2.63
C ILE A 2 -16.29 12.19 -1.68
N LYS A 3 -17.28 12.41 -0.83
CA LYS A 3 -17.24 13.44 0.22
C LYS A 3 -17.03 12.77 1.57
N PHE A 4 -16.02 13.22 2.30
CA PHE A 4 -15.76 12.79 3.67
C PHE A 4 -16.82 13.39 4.60
N THR A 5 -17.49 12.57 5.40
CA THR A 5 -18.66 12.98 6.19
C THR A 5 -18.32 13.57 7.56
N ASN A 6 -17.09 13.44 8.08
CA ASN A 6 -16.84 13.87 9.45
C ASN A 6 -15.37 14.19 9.73
N GLU A 7 -15.05 15.46 9.97
CA GLU A 7 -13.70 15.89 10.40
C GLU A 7 -13.34 15.44 11.82
N ASN A 8 -14.33 14.96 12.60
CA ASN A 8 -14.15 14.63 14.02
C ASN A 8 -13.81 13.15 14.31
N LEU A 9 -14.01 12.22 13.38
CA LEU A 9 -13.80 10.79 13.63
C LEU A 9 -12.31 10.37 13.57
N ILE A 10 -11.48 11.18 12.90
CA ILE A 10 -10.03 10.94 12.76
C ILE A 10 -9.27 11.18 14.08
N ARG A 11 -9.87 11.90 15.05
CA ARG A 11 -9.22 12.21 16.34
C ARG A 11 -9.19 11.03 17.32
N GLY A 12 -10.04 10.01 17.13
CA GLY A 12 -10.15 8.87 18.06
C GLY A 12 -9.23 7.69 17.75
N ILE A 13 -8.77 7.55 16.50
CA ILE A 13 -7.93 6.42 16.06
C ILE A 13 -6.48 6.88 16.08
N ARG A 14 -5.83 6.76 17.25
CA ARG A 14 -4.39 7.05 17.39
C ARG A 14 -3.57 5.88 16.82
N MET A 15 -3.48 5.80 15.49
CA MET A 15 -2.51 4.92 14.81
C MET A 15 -1.11 5.50 15.04
N THR A 16 -0.44 5.05 16.09
CA THR A 16 0.93 5.48 16.42
C THR A 16 1.90 4.71 15.53
N ILE A 17 2.12 5.17 14.30
CA ILE A 17 3.22 4.65 13.47
C ILE A 17 4.51 5.22 14.04
N SER A 18 5.15 4.49 14.96
CA SER A 18 6.44 4.88 15.54
C SER A 18 7.57 4.61 14.54
N ALA A 19 7.78 5.51 13.59
CA ALA A 19 9.00 5.55 12.79
C ALA A 19 10.14 6.16 13.63
N LYS A 20 10.96 5.33 14.28
CA LYS A 20 12.22 5.78 14.91
C LYS A 20 13.23 6.09 13.81
N SER A 21 13.21 7.30 13.26
CA SER A 21 14.27 7.82 12.41
C SER A 21 15.45 8.25 13.29
N ARG A 22 16.52 7.45 13.32
CA ARG A 22 17.82 7.89 13.85
C ARG A 22 18.49 8.70 12.74
N HIS A 23 18.30 10.02 12.77
CA HIS A 23 18.98 10.93 11.86
C HIS A 23 20.41 11.16 12.35
N LEU A 24 21.39 10.56 11.67
CA LEU A 24 22.75 11.06 11.61
C LEU A 24 22.79 12.05 10.45
N ALA A 25 22.90 13.32 10.79
CA ALA A 25 22.95 14.42 9.83
C ALA A 25 24.21 14.32 8.98
N LEU A 26 24.04 14.16 7.66
CA LEU A 26 25.05 14.56 6.67
C LEU A 26 24.41 14.75 5.29
N GLY A 27 24.43 15.98 4.81
CA GLY A 27 24.55 16.29 3.39
C GLY A 27 23.29 16.29 2.53
N THR A 28 22.82 17.51 2.23
CA THR A 28 21.96 17.89 1.10
C THR A 28 20.55 17.30 1.04
N ASP A 29 19.57 18.12 1.44
CA ASP A 29 18.14 17.93 1.13
C ASP A 29 17.92 17.89 -0.39
N MET A 30 18.02 16.69 -0.96
CA MET A 30 17.56 16.44 -2.32
C MET A 30 16.03 16.26 -2.28
N THR A 31 15.30 17.36 -2.07
CA THR A 31 13.86 17.38 -2.31
C THR A 31 13.64 17.12 -3.80
N ARG A 32 13.20 15.92 -4.17
CA ARG A 32 12.69 15.67 -5.53
C ARG A 32 11.48 16.58 -5.74
N LYS A 33 11.67 17.66 -6.51
CA LYS A 33 10.56 18.43 -7.07
C LYS A 33 9.82 17.49 -8.01
N PHE A 34 8.69 16.95 -7.57
CA PHE A 34 7.74 16.34 -8.51
C PHE A 34 7.39 17.40 -9.55
N SER A 35 7.54 17.04 -10.83
CA SER A 35 7.03 17.85 -11.92
C SER A 35 5.51 17.92 -11.77
N LEU A 36 5.02 19.04 -11.25
CA LEU A 36 3.61 19.43 -11.28
C LEU A 36 3.22 19.97 -12.67
N SER A 37 3.86 19.48 -13.74
CA SER A 37 3.36 19.68 -15.11
C SER A 37 2.09 18.84 -15.31
N CYS A 38 1.08 19.09 -14.47
CA CYS A 38 -0.27 19.04 -14.92
C CYS A 38 -0.36 20.16 -15.95
N ARG A 39 -0.61 19.83 -17.22
CA ARG A 39 -1.18 20.80 -18.14
C ARG A 39 -2.51 21.22 -17.52
N PHE A 40 -2.48 22.26 -16.71
CA PHE A 40 -3.70 22.93 -16.28
C PHE A 40 -4.39 23.35 -17.56
N LEU A 41 -5.45 22.65 -17.92
CA LEU A 41 -6.36 23.10 -18.97
C LEU A 41 -6.73 24.53 -18.62
N ASN A 42 -6.32 25.47 -19.48
CA ASN A 42 -6.61 26.86 -19.28
C ASN A 42 -8.12 27.01 -19.48
N LYS A 43 -8.89 27.00 -18.38
CA LYS A 43 -10.36 27.04 -18.40
C LYS A 43 -10.93 28.22 -19.21
N ALA A 44 -10.11 29.26 -19.41
CA ALA A 44 -10.43 30.42 -20.22
C ALA A 44 -10.61 30.12 -21.73
N ASN A 45 -9.98 29.05 -22.26
CA ASN A 45 -10.00 28.71 -23.69
C ASN A 45 -10.94 27.54 -24.04
N LEU A 46 -11.83 27.14 -23.12
CA LEU A 46 -12.81 26.08 -23.36
C LEU A 46 -14.06 26.66 -24.03
N THR A 47 -14.67 25.89 -24.92
CA THR A 47 -15.98 26.22 -25.48
C THR A 47 -17.05 26.17 -24.39
N GLU A 48 -18.18 26.85 -24.60
CA GLU A 48 -19.29 26.81 -23.63
C GLU A 48 -19.83 25.40 -23.42
N GLU A 49 -19.84 24.58 -24.47
CA GLU A 49 -20.20 23.16 -24.41
C GLU A 49 -19.24 22.35 -23.52
N GLU A 50 -17.92 22.58 -23.62
CA GLU A 50 -16.93 21.92 -22.77
C GLU A 50 -17.04 22.35 -21.31
N LYS A 51 -17.36 23.63 -21.06
CA LYS A 51 -17.61 24.14 -19.71
C LYS A 51 -18.85 23.52 -19.10
N GLU A 52 -19.90 23.32 -19.89
CA GLU A 52 -21.15 22.71 -19.44
C GLU A 52 -20.97 21.21 -19.13
N LEU A 53 -20.25 20.47 -20.00
CA LEU A 53 -19.85 19.08 -19.73
C LEU A 53 -19.00 18.94 -18.45
N LEU A 54 -18.07 19.86 -18.21
CA LEU A 54 -17.24 19.84 -16.98
C LEU A 54 -18.03 20.15 -15.70
N ASN A 55 -19.16 20.86 -15.82
CA ASN A 55 -19.99 21.27 -14.71
C ASN A 55 -21.16 20.31 -14.45
N GLU A 56 -21.26 19.21 -15.19
CA GLU A 56 -22.28 18.21 -14.97
C GLU A 56 -22.29 17.69 -13.51
N PRO A 57 -23.47 17.49 -12.90
CA PRO A 57 -23.57 16.99 -11.54
C PRO A 57 -23.10 15.53 -11.48
N ARG A 58 -21.85 15.32 -11.09
CA ARG A 58 -21.31 13.98 -10.86
C ARG A 58 -21.93 13.32 -9.64
N ALA A 59 -22.27 12.04 -9.74
CA ALA A 59 -22.73 11.23 -8.61
C ALA A 59 -21.76 11.34 -7.42
N ARG A 60 -22.34 11.43 -6.21
CA ARG A 60 -21.61 11.60 -4.95
C ARG A 60 -22.08 10.57 -3.96
N ASP A 61 -21.16 10.18 -3.10
CA ASP A 61 -21.40 9.18 -2.09
C ASP A 61 -20.70 9.59 -0.79
N TYR A 62 -21.30 9.20 0.34
CA TYR A 62 -20.93 9.64 1.69
C TYR A 62 -20.30 8.49 2.48
N VAL A 63 -19.02 8.60 2.81
CA VAL A 63 -18.27 7.53 3.49
C VAL A 63 -17.53 8.07 4.69
N ASP A 64 -17.32 7.24 5.70
CA ASP A 64 -16.55 7.61 6.88
C ASP A 64 -15.05 7.58 6.57
N VAL A 65 -14.61 6.55 5.84
CA VAL A 65 -13.22 6.40 5.41
C VAL A 65 -13.16 6.05 3.93
N CYS A 66 -12.43 6.86 3.17
CA CYS A 66 -12.08 6.58 1.78
C CYS A 66 -10.59 6.27 1.67
N ILE A 67 -10.26 5.07 1.23
CA ILE A 67 -8.88 4.64 0.97
C ILE A 67 -8.66 4.68 -0.54
N VAL A 68 -7.59 5.36 -0.97
CA VAL A 68 -7.21 5.43 -2.39
C VAL A 68 -6.03 4.51 -2.62
N GLY A 69 -6.24 3.47 -3.43
CA GLY A 69 -5.31 2.37 -3.69
C GLY A 69 -5.70 1.09 -2.95
N GLY A 70 -6.04 0.06 -3.71
CA GLY A 70 -6.29 -1.33 -3.28
C GLY A 70 -5.05 -2.22 -3.33
N GLY A 71 -3.86 -1.65 -3.08
CA GLY A 71 -2.63 -2.42 -2.85
C GLY A 71 -2.58 -3.01 -1.43
N PRO A 72 -1.50 -3.71 -1.06
CA PRO A 72 -1.40 -4.40 0.23
C PRO A 72 -1.59 -3.47 1.43
N ALA A 73 -1.04 -2.25 1.38
CA ALA A 73 -1.19 -1.27 2.46
C ALA A 73 -2.65 -0.76 2.59
N GLY A 74 -3.31 -0.49 1.47
CA GLY A 74 -4.69 0.01 1.46
C GLY A 74 -5.68 -1.06 1.92
N LEU A 75 -5.51 -2.29 1.44
CA LEU A 75 -6.30 -3.45 1.88
C LEU A 75 -6.05 -3.78 3.34
N ALA A 76 -4.80 -3.81 3.80
CA ALA A 76 -4.49 -4.03 5.21
C ALA A 76 -5.14 -2.97 6.12
N THR A 77 -5.13 -1.71 5.70
CA THR A 77 -5.79 -0.61 6.42
C THR A 77 -7.30 -0.83 6.48
N ALA A 78 -7.93 -1.16 5.36
CA ALA A 78 -9.36 -1.40 5.29
C ALA A 78 -9.80 -2.56 6.20
N ILE A 79 -9.05 -3.66 6.15
CA ILE A 79 -9.27 -4.86 6.96
C ILE A 79 -9.13 -4.50 8.44
N LYS A 80 -8.04 -3.82 8.83
CA LYS A 80 -7.81 -3.48 10.23
C LYS A 80 -8.88 -2.52 10.77
N LEU A 81 -9.29 -1.53 9.99
CA LEU A 81 -10.38 -0.63 10.37
C LEU A 81 -11.69 -1.38 10.62
N LYS A 82 -12.02 -2.34 9.76
CA LYS A 82 -13.22 -3.19 9.94
C LYS A 82 -13.12 -4.13 11.13
N GLN A 83 -11.95 -4.71 11.39
CA GLN A 83 -11.72 -5.51 12.59
C GLN A 83 -11.88 -4.68 13.89
N LEU A 84 -11.37 -3.44 13.89
CA LEU A 84 -11.51 -2.52 15.02
C LEU A 84 -12.96 -2.07 15.22
N ASP A 85 -13.67 -1.76 14.14
CA ASP A 85 -15.09 -1.39 14.20
C ASP A 85 -15.96 -2.53 14.74
N ASN A 86 -15.69 -3.77 14.33
CA ASN A 86 -16.42 -4.94 14.81
C ASN A 86 -16.11 -5.30 16.28
N SER A 87 -14.90 -5.00 16.76
CA SER A 87 -14.49 -5.38 18.13
C SER A 87 -14.78 -4.31 19.17
N SER A 88 -14.64 -3.02 18.81
CA SER A 88 -14.73 -1.90 19.77
C SER A 88 -15.58 -0.73 19.27
N GLY A 89 -16.08 -0.79 18.03
CA GLY A 89 -16.80 0.28 17.36
C GLY A 89 -18.31 0.07 17.34
N THR A 90 -18.94 0.67 16.32
CA THR A 90 -20.39 0.62 16.13
C THR A 90 -20.81 -0.52 15.21
N GLY A 91 -19.85 -1.15 14.52
CA GLY A 91 -20.09 -2.15 13.47
C GLY A 91 -20.68 -1.56 12.18
N GLN A 92 -20.78 -0.22 12.10
CA GLN A 92 -21.42 0.50 10.99
C GLN A 92 -20.44 1.37 10.20
N LEU A 93 -19.14 1.33 10.49
CA LEU A 93 -18.14 2.18 9.85
C LEU A 93 -18.10 1.92 8.34
N ARG A 94 -18.43 2.92 7.52
CA ARG A 94 -18.43 2.79 6.07
C ARG A 94 -17.05 3.07 5.49
N VAL A 95 -16.32 1.99 5.20
CA VAL A 95 -14.99 2.02 4.57
C VAL A 95 -15.12 1.70 3.08
N VAL A 96 -14.62 2.59 2.22
CA VAL A 96 -14.57 2.39 0.76
C VAL A 96 -13.13 2.42 0.30
N VAL A 97 -12.75 1.41 -0.49
CA VAL A 97 -11.43 1.35 -1.15
C VAL A 97 -11.62 1.61 -2.64
N LEU A 98 -10.91 2.61 -3.16
CA LEU A 98 -10.88 2.93 -4.57
C LEU A 98 -9.60 2.39 -5.19
N GLU A 99 -9.72 1.50 -6.15
CA GLU A 99 -8.61 0.97 -6.94
C GLU A 99 -8.80 1.36 -8.40
N LYS A 100 -7.72 1.77 -9.07
CA LYS A 100 -7.76 2.19 -10.49
C LYS A 100 -7.84 0.98 -11.41
N SER A 101 -7.23 -0.12 -11.02
CA SER A 101 -7.23 -1.36 -11.79
C SER A 101 -8.64 -1.92 -11.96
N SER A 102 -8.91 -2.61 -13.09
CA SER A 102 -10.18 -3.32 -13.32
C SER A 102 -10.39 -4.49 -12.37
N VAL A 103 -9.31 -5.03 -11.81
CA VAL A 103 -9.27 -6.11 -10.82
C VAL A 103 -8.27 -5.73 -9.74
N LEU A 104 -8.57 -6.04 -8.47
CA LEU A 104 -7.61 -5.89 -7.37
C LEU A 104 -6.30 -6.60 -7.73
N GLY A 105 -5.16 -5.95 -7.49
CA GLY A 105 -3.85 -6.51 -7.87
C GLY A 105 -3.46 -6.34 -9.35
N GLY A 106 -4.36 -5.94 -10.26
CA GLY A 106 -4.05 -5.84 -11.70
C GLY A 106 -3.04 -4.77 -12.11
N GLN A 107 -2.70 -3.83 -11.21
CA GLN A 107 -1.59 -2.88 -11.38
C GLN A 107 -0.45 -3.13 -10.37
N THR A 108 -0.45 -4.28 -9.69
CA THR A 108 0.59 -4.68 -8.73
C THR A 108 1.70 -5.44 -9.44
N VAL A 109 2.94 -4.93 -9.34
CA VAL A 109 4.14 -5.58 -9.87
C VAL A 109 5.18 -5.62 -8.76
N SER A 110 5.69 -6.80 -8.43
CA SER A 110 6.69 -6.97 -7.38
C SER A 110 7.49 -8.27 -7.52
N GLY A 111 8.78 -8.23 -7.20
CA GLY A 111 9.59 -9.41 -6.91
C GLY A 111 9.45 -9.80 -5.44
N ALA A 112 8.24 -10.11 -5.03
CA ALA A 112 7.84 -10.10 -3.62
C ALA A 112 8.49 -11.21 -2.80
N ILE A 113 9.16 -10.80 -1.72
CA ILE A 113 9.58 -11.67 -0.62
C ILE A 113 8.76 -11.28 0.59
N LEU A 114 7.87 -12.17 1.03
CA LEU A 114 6.95 -11.93 2.13
C LEU A 114 7.47 -12.52 3.44
N GLU A 115 7.34 -11.74 4.49
CA GLU A 115 7.56 -12.16 5.87
C GLU A 115 6.23 -12.66 6.49
N PRO A 116 6.17 -13.88 7.05
CA PRO A 116 4.96 -14.41 7.68
C PRO A 116 4.47 -13.63 8.92
N GLY A 117 5.38 -12.94 9.63
CA GLY A 117 5.06 -12.28 10.90
C GLY A 117 3.95 -11.22 10.79
N VAL A 118 3.97 -10.43 9.72
CA VAL A 118 3.01 -9.33 9.50
C VAL A 118 1.60 -9.85 9.25
N TRP A 119 1.47 -11.03 8.65
CA TRP A 119 0.17 -11.65 8.38
C TRP A 119 -0.49 -12.17 9.64
N LYS A 120 0.28 -12.65 10.63
CA LYS A 120 -0.24 -13.03 11.94
C LYS A 120 -0.80 -11.84 12.72
N GLU A 121 -0.23 -10.66 12.52
CA GLU A 121 -0.75 -9.43 13.13
C GLU A 121 -2.08 -9.00 12.48
N LEU A 122 -2.18 -9.11 11.16
CA LEU A 122 -3.36 -8.70 10.42
C LEU A 122 -4.49 -9.73 10.49
N PHE A 123 -4.15 -11.02 10.52
CA PHE A 123 -5.07 -12.15 10.58
C PHE A 123 -4.64 -13.15 11.67
N PRO A 124 -4.92 -12.84 12.95
CA PRO A 124 -4.50 -13.69 14.07
C PRO A 124 -5.14 -15.08 14.06
N ASP A 125 -6.34 -15.20 13.49
CA ASP A 125 -7.11 -16.46 13.46
C ASP A 125 -6.81 -17.35 12.24
N GLU A 126 -5.97 -16.87 11.30
CA GLU A 126 -5.64 -17.58 10.07
C GLU A 126 -4.74 -18.79 10.35
N LYS A 127 -5.24 -20.00 10.04
CA LYS A 127 -4.53 -21.27 10.26
C LYS A 127 -3.79 -21.74 9.01
N SER A 128 -3.00 -20.85 8.41
CA SER A 128 -2.17 -21.23 7.27
C SER A 128 -0.93 -22.04 7.71
N ASP A 129 -0.63 -23.12 6.98
CA ASP A 129 0.52 -23.99 7.28
C ASP A 129 1.87 -23.26 7.15
N ILE A 130 1.91 -22.18 6.37
CA ILE A 130 3.12 -21.39 6.07
C ILE A 130 3.11 -20.02 6.76
N GLY A 131 2.07 -19.70 7.54
CA GLY A 131 1.93 -18.41 8.25
C GLY A 131 1.65 -17.20 7.33
N ILE A 132 1.24 -17.43 6.09
CA ILE A 132 0.82 -16.43 5.10
C ILE A 132 -0.53 -16.91 4.55
N PRO A 133 -1.54 -16.02 4.33
CA PRO A 133 -2.86 -16.38 3.82
C PRO A 133 -2.82 -16.71 2.30
N LEU A 134 -1.91 -17.59 1.90
CA LEU A 134 -1.75 -18.08 0.54
C LEU A 134 -1.63 -19.61 0.57
N PRO A 135 -2.17 -20.32 -0.44
CA PRO A 135 -1.89 -21.72 -0.64
C PRO A 135 -0.38 -21.99 -0.72
N LYS A 136 0.06 -23.09 -0.11
CA LYS A 136 1.48 -23.50 -0.09
C LYS A 136 2.07 -23.64 -1.50
N GLU A 137 1.26 -24.00 -2.48
CA GLU A 137 1.66 -24.17 -3.88
C GLU A 137 2.05 -22.84 -4.55
N LEU A 138 1.57 -21.71 -4.03
CA LEU A 138 1.81 -20.37 -4.57
C LEU A 138 2.92 -19.62 -3.83
N ALA A 139 3.53 -20.27 -2.82
CA ALA A 139 4.58 -19.68 -1.98
C ALA A 139 5.82 -20.58 -1.91
N THR A 140 6.97 -20.03 -2.32
CA THR A 140 8.24 -20.76 -2.31
C THR A 140 9.13 -20.27 -1.17
N LEU A 141 9.51 -21.15 -0.24
CA LEU A 141 10.43 -20.80 0.84
C LEU A 141 11.81 -20.41 0.27
N VAL A 142 12.37 -19.29 0.74
CA VAL A 142 13.72 -18.87 0.33
C VAL A 142 14.76 -19.84 0.89
N THR A 143 15.46 -20.55 0.00
CA THR A 143 16.52 -21.50 0.39
C THR A 143 17.93 -20.93 0.24
N LYS A 144 18.12 -19.99 -0.68
CA LYS A 144 19.39 -19.33 -0.99
C LYS A 144 19.12 -17.88 -1.39
N GLU A 145 20.05 -17.01 -1.05
CA GLU A 145 20.06 -15.61 -1.43
C GLU A 145 21.50 -15.17 -1.68
N HIS A 146 21.69 -14.13 -2.50
CA HIS A 146 22.99 -13.61 -2.87
C HIS A 146 22.92 -12.10 -3.05
N LEU A 147 23.80 -11.37 -2.37
CA LEU A 147 24.04 -9.96 -2.67
C LEU A 147 25.27 -9.83 -3.60
N LYS A 148 25.08 -9.19 -4.75
CA LYS A 148 26.15 -9.00 -5.75
C LYS A 148 26.33 -7.56 -6.15
N PHE A 149 27.58 -7.10 -6.19
CA PHE A 149 27.97 -5.83 -6.77
C PHE A 149 28.34 -6.02 -8.24
N LEU A 150 27.71 -5.26 -9.13
CA LEU A 150 27.87 -5.39 -10.58
C LEU A 150 28.75 -4.25 -11.13
N LYS A 151 29.81 -4.59 -11.88
CA LYS A 151 30.69 -3.62 -12.55
C LYS A 151 31.10 -4.11 -13.94
N GLY A 152 30.47 -3.58 -14.99
CA GLY A 152 30.71 -4.04 -16.36
C GLY A 152 30.40 -5.54 -16.50
N LYS A 153 31.40 -6.35 -16.86
CA LYS A 153 31.27 -7.82 -16.96
C LYS A 153 31.46 -8.55 -15.62
N TRP A 154 31.73 -7.84 -14.53
CA TRP A 154 32.03 -8.43 -13.23
C TRP A 154 30.79 -8.47 -12.35
N ALA A 155 30.60 -9.59 -11.65
CA ALA A 155 29.62 -9.76 -10.58
C ALA A 155 30.34 -10.28 -9.33
N ILE A 156 30.57 -9.38 -8.37
CA ILE A 156 31.33 -9.65 -7.15
C ILE A 156 30.34 -9.93 -6.03
N SER A 157 30.46 -11.08 -5.36
CA SER A 157 29.60 -11.40 -4.21
C SER A 157 30.03 -10.59 -3.01
N VAL A 158 29.07 -9.99 -2.31
CA VAL A 158 29.26 -9.16 -1.12
C VAL A 158 28.50 -9.83 0.03
N PRO A 159 29.04 -9.85 1.26
CA PRO A 159 28.32 -10.42 2.39
C PRO A 159 26.97 -9.73 2.60
N GLU A 160 25.93 -10.53 2.81
CA GLU A 160 24.59 -10.03 3.05
C GLU A 160 24.49 -9.38 4.44
N PRO A 161 23.99 -8.14 4.56
CA PRO A 161 23.70 -7.55 5.86
C PRO A 161 22.55 -8.31 6.54
N SER A 162 22.54 -8.33 7.87
CA SER A 162 21.56 -9.09 8.66
C SER A 162 20.10 -8.76 8.35
N GLN A 163 19.82 -7.51 7.95
CA GLN A 163 18.50 -7.04 7.55
C GLN A 163 18.00 -7.61 6.21
N MET A 164 18.90 -8.16 5.39
CA MET A 164 18.59 -8.74 4.08
C MET A 164 18.60 -10.27 4.11
N ILE A 165 18.65 -10.90 5.29
CA ILE A 165 18.61 -12.36 5.41
C ILE A 165 17.15 -12.82 5.35
N ASN A 166 16.80 -13.51 4.27
CA ASN A 166 15.47 -14.07 4.01
C ASN A 166 15.46 -15.61 4.12
N LYS A 167 16.63 -16.24 3.99
CA LYS A 167 16.77 -17.71 3.95
C LYS A 167 16.12 -18.39 5.15
N GLY A 168 15.26 -19.37 4.88
CA GLY A 168 14.60 -20.20 5.89
C GLY A 168 13.49 -19.51 6.68
N ARG A 169 13.15 -18.26 6.36
CA ARG A 169 12.13 -17.48 7.08
C ARG A 169 11.06 -16.88 6.16
N ASN A 170 11.47 -16.33 5.02
CA ASN A 170 10.57 -15.58 4.14
C ASN A 170 10.24 -16.39 2.88
N TYR A 171 9.16 -16.01 2.20
CA TYR A 171 8.63 -16.71 1.04
C TYR A 171 8.65 -15.82 -0.21
N ILE A 172 9.04 -16.40 -1.34
CA ILE A 172 8.91 -15.81 -2.67
C ILE A 172 7.49 -16.06 -3.16
N VAL A 173 6.79 -15.01 -3.57
CA VAL A 173 5.40 -15.08 -4.05
C VAL A 173 5.18 -14.14 -5.23
N SER A 174 4.06 -14.32 -5.92
CA SER A 174 3.54 -13.33 -6.87
C SER A 174 2.43 -12.52 -6.19
N LEU A 175 2.62 -11.20 -6.05
CA LEU A 175 1.69 -10.33 -5.31
C LEU A 175 0.39 -10.00 -6.05
N ASN A 176 0.27 -10.38 -7.31
CA ASN A 176 -0.91 -10.12 -8.14
C ASN A 176 -1.91 -11.29 -8.15
N GLN A 177 -1.65 -12.34 -7.38
CA GLN A 177 -2.50 -13.52 -7.24
C GLN A 177 -3.51 -13.35 -6.11
#